data_AF-A0A942GS65-F1
#
_entry.id   AF-A0A942GS65-F1
#
_cell.length_a   1.000
_cell.length_b   1.000
_cell.length_c   1.000
_cell.angle_alpha   90.00
_cell.angle_beta   90.00
_cell.angle_gamma   90.00
#
_symmetry.space_group_name_H-M   'P 1'
#
loop_
_entity.id
_entity.type
_entity.pdbx_description
1 polymer ?
#
loop_
_entity_poly.entity_id
_entity_poly.type
_entity_poly.pdbx_seq_one_letter_code
_entity_poly.pdbx_strand_id
1 'polypeptide(L)'
;MLRLGGEAVVPFSLVPFMAFLAAFALGGRLGAISLVVYTLLGLLGLPVFARAPFGGLVYVLQPTFGFLMGFIAAAVVAGQFD
;
A
#
# COMPACT_ATOMS: atom_id res chain seq x y z
N MET A 1 -4.91 27.41 -17.12
CA MET A 1 -4.78 25.93 -17.24
C MET A 1 -3.54 25.50 -16.47
N LEU A 2 -3.70 25.23 -15.17
CA LEU A 2 -2.59 24.87 -14.28
C LEU A 2 -2.05 23.50 -14.68
N ARG A 3 -0.80 23.46 -15.15
CA ARG A 3 -0.04 22.20 -15.30
C ARG A 3 0.45 21.74 -13.93
N LEU A 4 -0.49 21.33 -13.07
CA LEU A 4 -0.23 20.52 -11.87
C LEU A 4 -0.02 19.07 -12.34
N GLY A 5 1.04 18.81 -13.10
CA GLY A 5 1.16 17.54 -13.79
C GLY A 5 2.45 17.42 -14.58
N GLY A 6 3.59 17.68 -13.93
CA GLY A 6 4.72 16.80 -14.21
C GLY A 6 4.31 15.42 -13.73
N GLU A 7 4.49 14.38 -14.53
CA GLU A 7 4.03 13.04 -14.21
C GLU A 7 4.55 12.64 -12.83
N ALA A 8 3.70 12.75 -11.80
CA ALA A 8 4.13 12.51 -10.44
C ALA A 8 4.60 11.05 -10.38
N VAL A 9 5.89 10.88 -10.10
CA VAL A 9 6.50 9.54 -9.94
C VAL A 9 5.74 8.73 -8.89
N VAL A 10 5.04 9.41 -7.98
CA VAL A 10 4.04 8.84 -7.05
C VAL A 10 2.83 9.79 -6.97
N PRO A 11 1.67 9.47 -7.59
CA PRO A 11 0.46 10.28 -7.46
C PRO A 11 -0.12 10.17 -6.05
N PHE A 12 -0.87 11.20 -5.65
CA PHE A 12 -1.62 11.19 -4.40
C PHE A 12 -2.61 10.02 -4.37
N SER A 13 -2.72 9.34 -3.23
CA SER A 13 -3.54 8.14 -3.06
C SER A 13 -4.14 8.05 -1.66
N LEU A 14 -5.33 7.45 -1.55
CA LEU A 14 -5.98 7.14 -0.27
C LEU A 14 -5.52 5.81 0.35
N VAL A 15 -4.61 5.08 -0.30
CA VAL A 15 -4.04 3.82 0.21
C VAL A 15 -3.42 3.95 1.61
N PRO A 16 -2.65 5.00 1.96
CA PRO A 16 -2.11 5.15 3.32
C PRO A 16 -3.21 5.24 4.36
N PHE A 17 -4.26 6.02 4.08
CA PHE A 17 -5.39 6.18 4.99
C PHE A 17 -6.11 4.85 5.23
N MET A 18 -6.34 4.07 4.18
CA MET A 18 -6.96 2.75 4.29
C MET A 18 -6.06 1.75 5.03
N ALA A 19 -4.74 1.83 4.85
CA ALA A 19 -3.80 0.97 5.57
C ALA A 19 -3.82 1.22 7.09
N PHE A 20 -3.85 2.49 7.51
CA PHE A 20 -4.01 2.83 8.91
C PHE A 20 -5.39 2.45 9.45
N LEU A 21 -6.46 2.66 8.68
CA LEU A 21 -7.80 2.24 9.09
C LEU A 21 -7.88 0.73 9.30
N ALA A 22 -7.26 -0.08 8.42
CA ALA A 22 -7.19 -1.52 8.59
C ALA A 22 -6.39 -1.93 9.85
N ALA A 23 -5.29 -1.22 10.14
CA ALA A 23 -4.51 -1.44 11.37
C ALA A 23 -5.32 -1.15 12.63
N PHE A 24 -6.02 -0.01 12.69
CA PHE A 24 -6.85 0.35 13.85
C PHE A 24 -8.13 -0.47 13.97
N ALA A 25 -8.74 -0.88 12.85
CA ALA A 25 -10.01 -1.62 12.87
C ALA A 25 -9.84 -3.10 13.22
N LEU A 26 -8.76 -3.75 12.77
CA LEU A 26 -8.49 -5.16 13.05
C LEU A 26 -7.53 -5.38 14.23
N GLY A 27 -6.92 -4.32 14.75
CA GLY A 27 -5.78 -4.37 15.65
C GLY A 27 -4.48 -4.65 14.87
N GLY A 28 -3.35 -4.10 15.30
CA GLY A 28 -2.23 -4.02 14.35
C GLY A 28 -1.49 -5.33 14.04
N ARG A 29 -1.69 -6.42 14.79
CA ARG A 29 -1.25 -7.76 14.34
C ARG A 29 -2.05 -8.26 13.13
N LEU A 30 -3.38 -8.15 13.18
CA LEU A 30 -4.25 -8.56 12.07
C LEU A 30 -4.19 -7.56 10.91
N GLY A 31 -4.06 -6.26 11.20
CA GLY A 31 -3.87 -5.23 10.17
C GLY A 31 -2.57 -5.39 9.38
N ALA A 32 -1.45 -5.73 10.03
CA ALA A 32 -0.21 -6.07 9.35
C ALA A 32 -0.37 -7.29 8.43
N ILE A 33 -1.06 -8.34 8.91
CA ILE A 33 -1.36 -9.53 8.09
C ILE A 33 -2.22 -9.16 6.88
N SER A 34 -3.24 -8.31 7.05
CA SER A 34 -4.07 -7.83 5.94
C SER A 34 -3.28 -7.10 4.87
N LEU A 35 -2.31 -6.25 5.24
CA LEU A 35 -1.46 -5.54 4.29
C LEU A 35 -0.46 -6.45 3.59
N VAL A 36 0.05 -7.47 4.29
CA VAL A 36 0.88 -8.51 3.67
C VAL A 36 0.06 -9.29 2.64
N VAL A 37 -1.15 -9.73 2.99
CA VAL A 37 -2.06 -10.43 2.07
C VAL A 37 -2.41 -9.56 0.88
N TYR A 38 -2.75 -8.28 1.10
CA TYR A 38 -2.99 -7.30 0.03
C TYR A 38 -1.82 -7.23 -0.95
N THR A 39 -0.59 -7.16 -0.43
CA THR A 39 0.62 -7.06 -1.24
C THR A 39 0.87 -8.35 -2.02
N LEU A 40 0.72 -9.53 -1.39
CA LEU A 40 0.88 -10.83 -2.04
C LEU A 40 -0.13 -11.02 -3.18
N LEU A 41 -1.41 -10.69 -2.95
CA LEU A 41 -2.45 -10.76 -3.97
C LEU A 41 -2.10 -9.88 -5.18
N GLY A 42 -1.64 -8.65 -4.93
CA GLY A 42 -1.20 -7.78 -6.02
C GLY A 42 0.02 -8.32 -6.77
N LEU A 43 1.00 -8.91 -6.07
CA LEU A 43 2.18 -9.52 -6.72
C LEU A 43 1.83 -10.77 -7.54
N LEU A 44 0.82 -11.54 -7.12
CA LEU A 44 0.28 -12.67 -7.88
C LEU A 44 -0.42 -12.25 -9.18
N GLY A 45 -0.65 -10.94 -9.39
CA GLY A 45 -1.23 -10.40 -10.62
C GLY A 45 -2.66 -9.90 -10.47
N LEU A 46 -3.25 -9.92 -9.27
CA LEU A 46 -4.56 -9.30 -9.08
C LEU A 46 -4.43 -7.77 -9.18
N PRO A 47 -5.36 -7.09 -9.89
CA PRO A 47 -5.30 -5.64 -10.12
C PRO A 47 -5.77 -4.84 -8.89
N VAL A 48 -5.09 -5.01 -7.75
CA VAL A 48 -5.44 -4.38 -6.46
C VAL A 48 -4.62 -3.12 -6.17
N PHE A 49 -3.55 -2.87 -6.92
CA PHE A 49 -2.71 -1.69 -6.74
C PHE A 49 -3.29 -0.46 -7.43
N ALA A 50 -3.04 0.71 -6.86
CA ALA A 50 -3.59 1.98 -7.35
C ALA A 50 -2.94 2.51 -8.64
N ARG A 51 -1.79 1.98 -9.05
CA ARG A 51 -1.02 2.44 -10.21
C ARG A 51 -0.75 1.30 -11.18
N ALA A 52 -0.75 1.60 -12.49
CA ALA A 52 -0.30 0.68 -13.53
C ALA A 52 1.10 0.11 -13.20
N PRO A 53 1.37 -1.20 -13.42
CA PRO A 53 0.53 -2.21 -14.09
C PRO A 53 -0.64 -2.78 -13.26
N PHE A 54 -0.97 -2.19 -12.10
CA PHE A 54 -2.07 -2.55 -11.19
C PHE A 54 -1.88 -3.89 -10.45
N GLY A 55 -0.93 -4.71 -10.90
CA GLY A 55 -0.52 -5.96 -10.28
C GLY A 55 0.70 -6.57 -10.97
N GLY A 56 1.13 -7.73 -10.48
CA GLY A 56 2.21 -8.54 -11.04
C GLY A 56 3.55 -8.35 -10.36
N LEU A 57 4.44 -9.32 -10.55
CA LEU A 57 5.75 -9.37 -9.89
C LEU A 57 6.67 -8.19 -10.28
N VAL A 58 6.52 -7.68 -11.51
CA VAL A 58 7.24 -6.49 -11.99
C VAL A 58 6.92 -5.23 -11.18
N TYR A 59 5.78 -5.22 -10.45
CA TYR A 59 5.40 -4.10 -9.59
C TYR A 59 6.40 -3.85 -8.46
N VAL A 60 7.23 -4.83 -8.07
CA VAL A 60 8.32 -4.63 -7.08
C VAL A 60 9.31 -3.54 -7.51
N LEU A 61 9.46 -3.33 -8.82
CA LEU A 61 10.35 -2.30 -9.38
C LEU A 61 9.69 -0.91 -9.43
N GLN A 62 8.39 -0.79 -9.12
CA GLN A 62 7.71 0.50 -9.08
C GLN A 62 8.09 1.26 -7.79
N PRO A 63 8.33 2.58 -7.87
CA PRO A 63 8.57 3.42 -6.69
C PRO A 63 7.44 3.33 -5.66
N THR A 64 6.20 3.13 -6.11
CA THR A 64 5.02 2.98 -5.26
C THR A 64 5.04 1.71 -4.40
N PHE A 65 5.81 0.68 -4.76
CA PHE A 65 5.93 -0.55 -3.98
C PHE A 65 6.65 -0.31 -2.64
N GLY A 66 7.63 0.61 -2.59
CA GLY A 66 8.30 0.98 -1.35
C GLY A 66 7.33 1.54 -0.29
N PHE A 67 6.29 2.24 -0.72
CA PHE A 67 5.25 2.74 0.19
C PHE A 67 4.40 1.61 0.78
N LEU A 68 4.10 0.56 0.01
CA LEU A 68 3.37 -0.62 0.54
C LEU A 68 4.16 -1.29 1.67
N MET A 69 5.47 -1.46 1.49
CA MET A 69 6.34 -2.00 2.53
C MET A 69 6.37 -1.08 3.77
N GLY A 70 6.42 0.23 3.55
CA GLY A 70 6.30 1.22 4.63
C GLY A 70 4.98 1.13 5.39
N PHE A 71 3.86 0.88 4.70
CA PHE A 71 2.56 0.70 5.35
C PHE A 71 2.49 -0.59 6.17
N ILE A 72 3.08 -1.68 5.70
CA ILE A 72 3.19 -2.92 6.48
C ILE A 72 3.99 -2.66 7.76
N ALA A 73 5.15 -2.00 7.65
CA ALA A 73 5.97 -1.66 8.82
C ALA A 73 5.22 -0.73 9.79
N ALA A 74 4.52 0.29 9.26
CA ALA A 74 3.72 1.20 10.07
C ALA A 74 2.57 0.49 10.79
N ALA A 75 1.91 -0.47 10.15
CA ALA A 75 0.86 -1.27 10.78
C ALA A 75 1.40 -2.18 11.89
N VAL A 76 2.59 -2.76 11.72
CA VAL A 76 3.27 -3.54 12.78
C VAL A 76 3.56 -2.66 13.99
N VAL A 77 4.10 -1.45 13.78
CA VAL A 77 4.39 -0.49 14.87
C VAL A 77 3.10 -0.01 15.53
N ALA A 78 2.08 0.33 14.74
CA ALA A 78 0.77 0.75 15.26
C ALA A 78 0.12 -0.35 16.12
N GLY A 79 0.31 -1.62 15.73
CA GLY A 79 -0.19 -2.78 16.50
C GLY A 79 0.53 -3.11 17.78
N GLN A 80 1.64 -2.45 18.09
CA GLN A 80 2.28 -2.59 19.40
C GLN A 80 1.51 -1.84 20.50
N PHE A 81 0.55 -0.99 20.12
CA PHE A 81 -0.25 -0.17 21.04
C PHE A 81 -1.65 -0.75 21.30
N ASP A 82 -2.00 -1.90 20.71
CA ASP A 82 -3.18 -2.73 21.02
C ASP A 82 -2.83 -3.82 22.05
#